data_AF-X0XD05-F1
#
_entry.id   AF-X0XD05-F1
#
_cell.length_a   1.000
_cell.length_b   1.000
_cell.length_c   1.000
_cell.angle_alpha   90.00
_cell.angle_beta   90.00
_cell.angle_gamma   90.00
#
_symmetry.space_group_name_H-M   'P 1'
#
loop_
_entity.id
_entity.type
_entity.pdbx_description
1 polymer ?
#
loop_
_entity_poly.entity_id
_entity_poly.type
_entity_poly.pdbx_seq_one_letter_code
_entity_poly.pdbx_strand_id
1 'polypeptide(L)'
;QEFKIAPAPNNLPTEGLFLGNNIYRSEKKPVHIKRDDRRRHFYIIGKSGTGKSTILKTMIKQDLENGEGACLIDPHGDLADSVLHCVPRSRADDVIIFDPGDLERPMGLNILEAYNKEQKEFMAQEALSIFIKLFGEEIMGPRLQHYFRNGCLTLMDDDEEGATLIDLPRLFTDDSWQKYKVNKVRNPVVKAFWEKEMAATGAREKQEMIPYFSAKFGPFITNAQIRNIIGQTKSGFDFRKVMDDGKILLC
;
A
#
# COMPACT_ATOMS: atom_id res chain seq x y z
N GLN A 1 -20.79 -11.84 29.30
CA GLN A 1 -20.88 -10.36 29.23
C GLN A 1 -22.31 -10.00 29.59
N GLU A 2 -22.53 -9.32 30.72
CA GLU A 2 -23.82 -8.67 30.98
C GLU A 2 -23.84 -7.36 30.18
N PHE A 3 -24.62 -7.33 29.10
CA PHE A 3 -24.87 -6.10 28.35
C PHE A 3 -26.32 -5.67 28.61
N LYS A 4 -26.52 -4.36 28.76
CA LYS A 4 -27.86 -3.80 28.94
C LYS A 4 -28.58 -3.82 27.60
N ILE A 5 -29.70 -4.54 27.52
CA ILE A 5 -30.54 -4.55 26.31
C ILE A 5 -31.37 -3.26 26.28
N ALA A 6 -31.21 -2.48 25.22
CA ALA A 6 -31.92 -1.23 25.01
C ALA A 6 -32.80 -1.30 23.75
N PRO A 7 -33.92 -0.56 23.70
CA PRO A 7 -34.73 -0.44 22.51
C PRO A 7 -33.93 0.21 21.36
N ALA A 8 -34.25 -0.20 20.15
CA ALA A 8 -33.80 0.42 18.92
C ALA A 8 -34.19 1.92 18.84
N PRO A 9 -33.30 2.83 18.39
CA PRO A 9 -33.65 4.24 18.17
C PRO A 9 -34.82 4.41 17.19
N ASN A 10 -35.65 5.44 17.39
CA ASN A 10 -36.82 5.70 16.53
C ASN A 10 -36.45 6.05 15.08
N ASN A 11 -35.24 6.53 14.83
CA ASN A 11 -34.73 6.99 13.53
C ASN A 11 -33.82 5.96 12.85
N LEU A 12 -33.99 4.67 13.15
CA LEU A 12 -33.22 3.61 12.51
C LEU A 12 -33.41 3.57 10.98
N PRO A 13 -32.33 3.44 10.20
CA PRO A 13 -32.43 3.23 8.77
C PRO A 13 -33.13 1.91 8.43
N THR A 14 -34.07 1.97 7.49
CA THR A 14 -34.77 0.82 6.91
C THR A 14 -34.10 0.28 5.64
N GLU A 15 -33.07 0.97 5.16
CA GLU A 15 -32.34 0.67 3.93
C GLU A 15 -30.83 0.78 4.16
N GLY A 16 -30.06 0.25 3.21
CA GLY A 16 -28.61 0.20 3.27
C GLY A 16 -28.13 -1.19 3.67
N LEU A 17 -26.90 -1.24 4.18
CA LEU A 17 -26.25 -2.50 4.48
C LEU A 17 -26.73 -3.04 5.82
N PHE A 18 -27.19 -4.29 5.85
CA PHE A 18 -27.70 -4.92 7.07
C PHE A 18 -26.56 -5.25 8.03
N LEU A 19 -26.68 -4.78 9.27
CA LEU A 19 -25.69 -5.02 10.34
C LEU A 19 -26.13 -6.11 11.31
N GLY A 20 -27.44 -6.28 11.52
CA GLY A 20 -27.97 -7.22 12.49
C GLY A 20 -29.37 -6.85 12.95
N ASN A 21 -29.83 -7.50 14.01
CA ASN A 21 -31.15 -7.24 14.59
C ASN A 21 -31.02 -6.69 16.01
N ASN A 22 -31.75 -5.62 16.32
CA ASN A 22 -32.06 -5.27 17.70
C ASN A 22 -33.22 -6.15 18.17
N ILE A 23 -33.04 -6.85 19.29
CA ILE A 23 -34.08 -7.67 19.91
C ILE A 23 -34.37 -7.07 21.28
N TYR A 24 -35.57 -6.51 21.45
CA TYR A 24 -36.00 -5.89 22.71
C TYR A 24 -37.46 -6.20 22.97
N ARG A 25 -37.79 -6.76 24.15
CA ARG A 25 -39.17 -7.12 24.55
C ARG A 25 -39.93 -7.93 23.47
N SER A 26 -39.26 -8.93 22.90
CA SER A 26 -39.79 -9.78 21.83
C SER A 26 -40.07 -9.06 20.49
N GLU A 27 -39.74 -7.77 20.37
CA GLU A 27 -39.69 -7.09 19.08
C GLU A 27 -38.31 -7.29 18.44
N LYS A 28 -38.31 -7.67 17.16
CA LYS A 28 -37.11 -7.79 16.33
C LYS A 28 -37.11 -6.66 15.30
N LYS A 29 -36.13 -5.75 15.39
CA LYS A 29 -35.96 -4.66 14.43
C LYS A 29 -34.64 -4.80 13.67
N PRO A 30 -34.65 -4.85 12.33
CA PRO A 30 -33.42 -4.90 11.55
C PRO A 30 -32.69 -3.57 11.65
N VAL A 31 -31.37 -3.63 11.74
CA VAL A 31 -30.48 -2.48 11.84
C VAL A 31 -29.66 -2.43 10.56
N HIS A 32 -29.73 -1.28 9.87
CA HIS A 32 -28.95 -1.02 8.67
C HIS A 32 -28.05 0.20 8.86
N ILE A 33 -27.00 0.27 8.06
CA ILE A 33 -26.19 1.47 7.89
C ILE A 33 -26.36 2.00 6.47
N LYS A 34 -26.70 3.30 6.35
CA LYS A 34 -26.87 3.91 5.04
C LYS A 34 -25.52 4.02 4.34
N ARG A 35 -25.55 4.04 3.01
CA ARG A 35 -24.34 4.24 2.20
C ARG A 35 -23.64 5.56 2.54
N ASP A 36 -24.40 6.64 2.75
CA ASP A 36 -23.81 7.94 3.13
C ASP A 36 -23.11 7.91 4.50
N ASP A 37 -23.67 7.16 5.45
CA ASP A 37 -23.05 7.00 6.77
C ASP A 37 -21.75 6.19 6.66
N ARG A 38 -21.72 5.14 5.82
CA ARG A 38 -20.49 4.36 5.56
C ARG A 38 -19.38 5.19 4.93
N ARG A 39 -19.71 6.20 4.10
CA ARG A 39 -18.70 7.09 3.48
C ARG A 39 -17.89 7.89 4.48
N ARG A 40 -18.40 8.06 5.71
CA ARG A 40 -17.71 8.80 6.79
C ARG A 40 -16.73 7.94 7.59
N HIS A 41 -16.53 6.70 7.17
CA HIS A 41 -15.76 5.66 7.85
C HIS A 41 -16.38 5.26 9.20
N PHE A 42 -16.00 4.09 9.71
CA PHE A 42 -16.45 3.60 11.01
C PHE A 42 -15.35 2.76 11.66
N TYR A 43 -15.45 2.60 12.97
CA TYR A 43 -14.55 1.76 13.75
C TYR A 43 -15.33 0.59 14.38
N ILE A 44 -14.70 -0.58 14.46
CA ILE A 44 -15.26 -1.75 15.14
C ILE A 44 -14.33 -2.12 16.29
N ILE A 45 -14.81 -2.00 17.52
CA ILE A 45 -14.04 -2.27 18.74
C ILE A 45 -14.57 -3.54 19.40
N GLY A 46 -13.66 -4.43 19.80
CA GLY A 46 -13.99 -5.66 20.51
C GLY A 46 -12.76 -6.52 20.78
N LYS A 47 -12.80 -7.32 21.84
CA LYS A 47 -11.73 -8.30 22.14
C LYS A 47 -11.65 -9.39 21.06
N SER A 48 -10.60 -10.20 21.07
CA SER A 48 -10.57 -11.38 20.19
C SER A 48 -11.78 -12.28 20.48
N GLY A 49 -12.33 -12.92 19.45
CA GLY A 49 -13.50 -13.79 19.55
C GLY A 49 -14.86 -13.09 19.73
N THR A 50 -14.95 -11.75 19.70
CA THR A 50 -16.24 -11.04 19.85
C THR A 50 -17.00 -10.83 18.54
N GLY A 51 -16.60 -11.49 17.44
CA GLY A 51 -17.32 -11.44 16.15
C GLY A 51 -16.95 -10.28 15.22
N LYS A 52 -15.82 -9.60 15.42
CA LYS A 52 -15.35 -8.51 14.53
C LYS A 52 -15.17 -8.97 13.08
N SER A 53 -14.48 -10.09 12.88
CA SER A 53 -14.28 -10.67 11.54
C SER A 53 -15.62 -11.13 10.95
N THR A 54 -16.54 -11.64 11.77
CA THR A 54 -17.88 -12.04 11.33
C THR A 54 -18.71 -10.87 10.80
N ILE A 55 -18.71 -9.73 11.50
CA ILE A 55 -19.43 -8.55 11.02
C ILE A 55 -18.77 -8.03 9.73
N LEU A 56 -17.44 -7.90 9.66
CA LEU A 56 -16.75 -7.48 8.43
C LEU A 56 -17.07 -8.41 7.25
N LYS A 57 -16.97 -9.72 7.44
CA LYS A 57 -17.33 -10.72 6.43
C LYS A 57 -18.78 -10.55 5.95
N THR A 58 -19.71 -10.34 6.88
CA THR A 58 -21.14 -10.18 6.57
C THR A 58 -21.40 -8.90 5.78
N MET A 59 -20.65 -7.83 6.07
CA MET A 59 -20.72 -6.59 5.31
C MET A 59 -20.15 -6.78 3.90
N ILE A 60 -18.93 -7.32 3.79
CA ILE A 60 -18.27 -7.56 2.51
C ILE A 60 -19.12 -8.48 1.63
N LYS A 61 -19.65 -9.57 2.18
CA LYS A 61 -20.53 -10.48 1.43
C LYS A 61 -21.70 -9.75 0.77
N GLN A 62 -22.39 -8.89 1.51
CA GLN A 62 -23.50 -8.09 0.96
C GLN A 62 -23.02 -7.15 -0.14
N ASP A 63 -21.86 -6.50 0.03
CA ASP A 63 -21.27 -5.64 -1.00
C ASP A 63 -20.98 -6.43 -2.27
N LEU A 64 -20.36 -7.61 -2.15
CA LEU A 64 -20.06 -8.50 -3.27
C LEU A 64 -21.33 -8.99 -3.99
N GLU A 65 -22.37 -9.36 -3.24
CA GLU A 65 -23.68 -9.76 -3.78
C GLU A 65 -24.39 -8.61 -4.51
N ASN A 66 -24.18 -7.37 -4.05
CA ASN A 66 -24.69 -6.15 -4.70
C ASN A 66 -23.83 -5.69 -5.90
N GLY A 67 -22.76 -6.43 -6.23
CA GLY A 67 -21.85 -6.08 -7.32
C GLY A 67 -20.86 -4.96 -6.98
N GLU A 68 -20.71 -4.60 -5.71
CA GLU A 68 -19.71 -3.62 -5.26
C GLU A 68 -18.32 -4.27 -5.14
N GLY A 69 -17.27 -3.48 -5.34
CA GLY A 69 -15.89 -3.89 -5.09
C GLY A 69 -15.54 -3.86 -3.60
N ALA A 70 -14.47 -4.56 -3.23
CA ALA A 70 -13.98 -4.61 -1.85
C ALA A 70 -12.46 -4.67 -1.81
N CYS A 71 -11.86 -4.01 -0.83
CA CYS A 71 -10.46 -4.18 -0.46
C CYS A 71 -10.40 -4.64 1.00
N LEU A 72 -9.83 -5.82 1.23
CA LEU A 72 -9.63 -6.37 2.55
C LEU A 72 -8.12 -6.51 2.79
N ILE A 73 -7.65 -5.98 3.91
CA ILE A 73 -6.28 -6.17 4.39
C ILE A 73 -6.37 -6.99 5.68
N ASP A 74 -5.91 -8.22 5.61
CA ASP A 74 -5.98 -9.21 6.68
C ASP A 74 -4.61 -9.88 6.90
N PRO A 75 -3.80 -9.38 7.85
CA PRO A 75 -2.47 -9.92 8.13
C PRO A 75 -2.45 -11.40 8.56
N HIS A 76 -3.60 -11.97 8.93
CA HIS A 76 -3.72 -13.36 9.35
C HIS A 76 -4.25 -14.29 8.25
N GLY A 77 -4.86 -13.73 7.19
CA GLY A 77 -5.43 -14.45 6.05
C GLY A 77 -6.75 -15.20 6.31
N ASP A 78 -7.13 -15.45 7.56
CA ASP A 78 -8.31 -16.25 7.89
C ASP A 78 -9.63 -15.58 7.47
N LEU A 79 -9.72 -14.25 7.57
CA LEU A 79 -10.85 -13.49 7.08
C LEU A 79 -10.84 -13.42 5.56
N ALA A 80 -9.68 -13.23 4.93
CA ALA A 80 -9.53 -13.20 3.48
C ALA A 80 -10.01 -14.50 2.81
N ASP A 81 -9.56 -15.65 3.30
CA ASP A 81 -10.02 -16.98 2.85
C ASP A 81 -11.55 -17.12 3.01
N SER A 82 -12.05 -16.67 4.15
CA SER A 82 -13.48 -16.77 4.45
C SER A 82 -14.34 -15.88 3.53
N VAL A 83 -13.82 -14.73 3.10
CA VAL A 83 -14.45 -13.80 2.16
C VAL A 83 -14.35 -14.33 0.73
N LEU A 84 -13.24 -14.96 0.37
CA LEU A 84 -13.06 -15.61 -0.94
C LEU A 84 -14.18 -16.63 -1.21
N HIS A 85 -14.57 -17.42 -0.20
CA HIS A 85 -15.71 -18.34 -0.30
C HIS A 85 -17.09 -17.66 -0.45
N CYS A 86 -17.17 -16.35 -0.24
CA CYS A 86 -18.40 -15.55 -0.41
C CYS A 86 -18.46 -14.84 -1.77
N VAL A 87 -17.39 -14.87 -2.57
CA VAL A 87 -17.36 -14.23 -3.88
C VAL A 87 -18.34 -14.93 -4.83
N PRO A 88 -19.29 -14.22 -5.46
CA PRO A 88 -20.17 -14.80 -6.47
C PRO A 88 -19.36 -15.38 -7.64
N ARG A 89 -19.76 -16.54 -8.16
CA ARG A 89 -19.06 -17.18 -9.29
C ARG A 89 -18.91 -16.28 -10.52
N SER A 90 -19.88 -15.40 -10.77
CA SER A 90 -19.86 -14.42 -11.87
C SER A 90 -18.80 -13.33 -11.71
N ARG A 91 -18.18 -13.20 -10.53
CA ARG A 91 -17.17 -12.19 -10.17
C ARG A 91 -15.80 -12.80 -9.91
N ALA A 92 -15.60 -14.09 -10.21
CA ALA A 92 -14.35 -14.80 -9.91
C ALA A 92 -13.13 -14.14 -10.58
N ASP A 93 -13.29 -13.63 -11.81
CA ASP A 93 -12.23 -12.95 -12.57
C ASP A 93 -11.92 -11.53 -12.06
N ASP A 94 -12.72 -11.01 -11.12
CA ASP A 94 -12.49 -9.71 -10.49
C ASP A 94 -11.65 -9.81 -9.21
N VAL A 95 -11.30 -11.03 -8.79
CA VAL A 95 -10.54 -11.28 -7.56
C VAL A 95 -9.04 -11.16 -7.81
N ILE A 96 -8.38 -10.38 -6.96
CA ILE A 96 -6.93 -10.26 -6.87
C ILE A 96 -6.54 -10.67 -5.44
N ILE A 97 -5.71 -11.70 -5.31
CA ILE A 97 -5.21 -12.21 -4.02
C ILE A 97 -3.76 -11.78 -3.87
N PHE A 98 -3.50 -10.64 -3.26
CA PHE A 98 -2.15 -10.14 -3.01
C PHE A 98 -1.63 -10.69 -1.68
N ASP A 99 -1.02 -11.87 -1.71
CA ASP A 99 -0.39 -12.49 -0.54
C ASP A 99 1.13 -12.21 -0.54
N PRO A 100 1.67 -11.36 0.36
CA PRO A 100 3.11 -11.15 0.49
C PRO A 100 3.89 -12.40 0.93
N GLY A 101 3.21 -13.40 1.49
CA GLY A 101 3.75 -14.70 1.88
C GLY A 101 3.88 -15.71 0.74
N ASP A 102 3.23 -15.49 -0.41
CA ASP A 102 3.30 -16.39 -1.56
C ASP A 102 4.66 -16.24 -2.27
N LEU A 103 5.51 -17.26 -2.10
CA LEU A 103 6.83 -17.32 -2.71
C LEU A 103 6.85 -17.96 -4.09
N GLU A 104 5.81 -18.72 -4.45
CA GLU A 104 5.72 -19.35 -5.76
C GLU A 104 5.22 -18.34 -6.80
N ARG A 105 4.32 -17.44 -6.40
CA ARG A 105 3.70 -16.45 -7.29
C ARG A 105 3.67 -15.04 -6.67
N PRO A 106 4.84 -14.44 -6.38
CA PRO A 106 4.89 -13.10 -5.79
C PRO A 106 4.36 -12.05 -6.77
N MET A 107 3.39 -11.25 -6.32
CA MET A 107 2.92 -10.10 -7.08
C MET A 107 3.77 -8.86 -6.77
N GLY A 108 4.21 -8.19 -7.84
CA GLY A 108 4.98 -6.97 -7.73
C GLY A 108 4.15 -5.81 -7.19
N LEU A 109 4.76 -4.97 -6.35
CA LEU A 109 4.22 -3.67 -5.97
C LEU A 109 5.33 -2.63 -6.04
N ASN A 110 5.42 -1.94 -7.18
CA ASN A 110 6.45 -0.92 -7.38
C ASN A 110 5.99 0.42 -6.84
N ILE A 111 6.56 0.82 -5.69
CA ILE A 111 6.28 2.10 -5.05
C ILE A 111 6.78 3.29 -5.90
N LEU A 112 7.65 3.05 -6.89
CA LEU A 112 8.13 4.08 -7.82
C LEU A 112 7.36 4.10 -9.15
N GLU A 113 6.25 3.38 -9.27
CA GLU A 113 5.42 3.44 -10.47
C GLU A 113 4.62 4.74 -10.53
N ALA A 114 4.83 5.55 -11.57
CA ALA A 114 4.20 6.85 -11.75
C ALA A 114 3.98 7.16 -13.24
N TYR A 115 2.90 7.87 -13.57
CA TYR A 115 2.46 8.09 -14.96
C TYR A 115 2.69 9.52 -15.46
N ASN A 116 2.95 10.47 -14.56
CA ASN A 116 3.24 11.87 -14.91
C ASN A 116 4.21 12.49 -13.90
N LYS A 117 4.68 13.71 -14.19
CA LYS A 117 5.73 14.38 -13.41
C LYS A 117 5.28 14.67 -11.97
N GLU A 118 4.04 15.12 -11.79
CA GLU A 118 3.46 15.43 -10.49
C GLU A 118 3.37 14.17 -9.62
N GLN A 119 2.98 13.05 -10.21
CA GLN A 119 2.99 11.75 -9.54
C GLN A 119 4.40 11.29 -9.17
N LYS A 120 5.42 11.50 -10.03
CA LYS A 120 6.81 11.15 -9.67
C LYS A 120 7.26 11.88 -8.41
N GLU A 121 6.95 13.18 -8.29
CA GLU A 121 7.28 13.95 -7.09
C GLU A 121 6.52 13.47 -5.86
N PHE A 122 5.24 13.14 -6.02
CA PHE A 122 4.41 12.56 -4.95
C PHE A 122 4.91 11.19 -4.50
N MET A 123 5.20 10.27 -5.42
CA MET A 123 5.70 8.93 -5.11
C MET A 123 7.06 8.96 -4.41
N ALA A 124 7.97 9.86 -4.82
CA ALA A 124 9.24 10.06 -4.13
C ALA A 124 9.04 10.52 -2.68
N GLN A 125 8.07 11.40 -2.44
CA GLN A 125 7.73 11.89 -1.09
C GLN A 125 7.07 10.81 -0.23
N GLU A 126 6.16 10.03 -0.78
CA GLU A 126 5.51 8.93 -0.07
C GLU A 126 6.51 7.81 0.26
N ALA A 127 7.38 7.43 -0.68
CA ALA A 127 8.46 6.48 -0.44
C ALA A 127 9.38 6.98 0.69
N LEU A 128 9.72 8.27 0.70
CA LEU A 128 10.52 8.87 1.76
C LEU A 128 9.79 8.84 3.11
N SER A 129 8.49 9.18 3.14
CA SER A 129 7.63 9.15 4.33
C SER A 129 7.58 7.75 4.95
N ILE A 130 7.49 6.71 4.12
CA ILE A 130 7.56 5.30 4.57
C ILE A 130 8.91 5.05 5.26
N PHE A 131 10.03 5.43 4.65
CA PHE A 131 11.36 5.23 5.23
C PHE A 131 11.55 6.01 6.54
N ILE A 132 11.04 7.24 6.63
CA ILE A 132 11.06 8.04 7.87
C ILE A 132 10.25 7.35 8.97
N LYS A 133 9.07 6.79 8.66
CA LYS A 133 8.27 6.03 9.65
C LYS A 133 8.96 4.76 10.13
N LEU A 134 9.71 4.09 9.26
CA LEU A 134 10.41 2.85 9.59
C LEU A 134 11.67 3.06 10.42
N PHE A 135 12.43 4.13 10.14
CA PHE A 135 13.74 4.35 10.74
C PHE A 135 13.81 5.56 11.70
N GLY A 136 12.84 6.46 11.65
CA GLY A 136 12.83 7.71 12.40
C GLY A 136 13.58 8.84 11.70
N GLU A 137 13.20 10.09 12.03
CA GLU A 137 13.78 11.31 11.45
C GLU A 137 15.26 11.51 11.80
N GLU A 138 15.70 11.05 12.98
CA GLU A 138 17.10 11.13 13.41
C GLU A 138 18.02 10.31 12.50
N ILE A 139 17.55 9.11 12.11
CA ILE A 139 18.28 8.23 11.20
C ILE A 139 18.18 8.74 9.76
N MET A 140 16.99 9.15 9.34
CA MET A 140 16.71 9.72 8.02
C MET A 140 16.92 11.24 8.03
N GLY A 141 18.11 11.70 8.41
CA GLY A 141 18.44 13.13 8.46
C GLY A 141 18.38 13.83 7.09
N PRO A 142 18.39 15.18 7.04
CA PRO A 142 18.08 15.96 5.82
C PRO A 142 18.89 15.57 4.58
N ARG A 143 20.16 15.19 4.77
CA ARG A 143 21.03 14.75 3.68
C ARG A 143 20.60 13.42 3.06
N LEU A 144 20.21 12.45 3.88
CA LEU A 144 19.73 11.15 3.40
C LEU A 144 18.38 11.31 2.70
N GLN A 145 17.52 12.19 3.22
CA GLN A 145 16.28 12.54 2.54
C GLN A 145 16.54 13.16 1.16
N HIS A 146 17.51 14.08 1.06
CA HIS A 146 17.93 14.69 -0.21
C HIS A 146 18.45 13.64 -1.20
N TYR A 147 19.30 12.72 -0.76
CA TYR A 147 19.83 11.65 -1.62
C TYR A 147 18.73 10.69 -2.05
N PHE A 148 17.84 10.31 -1.12
CA PHE A 148 16.71 9.45 -1.37
C PHE A 148 15.79 10.06 -2.43
N ARG A 149 15.37 11.32 -2.25
CA ARG A 149 14.45 12.00 -3.17
C ARG A 149 15.04 12.16 -4.56
N ASN A 150 16.28 12.64 -4.67
CA ASN A 150 16.94 12.77 -5.97
C ASN A 150 17.16 11.41 -6.64
N GLY A 151 17.51 10.38 -5.87
CA GLY A 151 17.62 9.01 -6.36
C GLY A 151 16.28 8.51 -6.91
N CYS A 152 15.19 8.62 -6.15
CA CYS A 152 13.86 8.14 -6.59
C CYS A 152 13.43 8.83 -7.89
N LEU A 153 13.59 10.15 -7.97
CA LEU A 153 13.28 10.90 -9.19
C LEU A 153 14.16 10.47 -10.38
N THR A 154 15.43 10.17 -10.13
CA THR A 154 16.35 9.65 -11.15
C THR A 154 15.91 8.29 -11.67
N LEU A 155 15.52 7.39 -10.76
CA LEU A 155 15.02 6.06 -11.10
C LEU A 155 13.73 6.11 -11.92
N MET A 156 12.81 7.00 -11.55
CA MET A 156 11.53 7.14 -12.25
C MET A 156 11.64 7.81 -13.62
N ASP A 157 12.74 8.48 -13.96
CA ASP A 157 12.91 9.18 -15.25
C ASP A 157 13.34 8.26 -16.40
N ASP A 158 13.71 7.01 -16.12
CA ASP A 158 13.97 6.00 -17.14
C ASP A 158 12.69 5.21 -17.46
N ASP A 159 11.88 5.73 -18.38
CA ASP A 159 10.63 5.09 -18.82
C ASP A 159 10.87 3.81 -19.68
N GLU A 160 12.11 3.55 -20.13
CA GLU A 160 12.44 2.41 -21.01
C GLU A 160 12.74 1.13 -20.21
N GLU A 161 13.74 1.20 -19.33
CA GLU A 161 14.15 0.06 -18.50
C GLU A 161 13.34 0.01 -17.19
N GLY A 162 12.86 1.16 -16.72
CA GLY A 162 12.28 1.31 -15.40
C GLY A 162 13.32 1.17 -14.29
N ALA A 163 12.83 1.19 -13.06
CA ALA A 163 13.60 0.90 -11.86
C ALA A 163 12.66 0.69 -10.67
N THR A 164 13.22 0.18 -9.59
CA THR A 164 12.52 -0.14 -8.36
C THR A 164 13.16 0.56 -7.18
N LEU A 165 12.45 0.60 -6.05
CA LEU A 165 12.96 1.23 -4.85
C LEU A 165 14.25 0.57 -4.34
N ILE A 166 14.43 -0.73 -4.58
CA ILE A 166 15.62 -1.47 -4.15
C ILE A 166 16.85 -1.21 -5.03
N ASP A 167 16.69 -0.57 -6.19
CA ASP A 167 17.80 -0.15 -7.05
C ASP A 167 18.45 1.17 -6.58
N LEU A 168 17.82 1.87 -5.64
CA LEU A 168 18.28 3.17 -5.16
C LEU A 168 19.72 3.17 -4.65
N PRO A 169 20.19 2.18 -3.85
CA PRO A 169 21.59 2.10 -3.43
C PRO A 169 22.56 1.98 -4.60
N ARG A 170 22.15 1.31 -5.68
CA ARG A 170 22.99 1.07 -6.87
C ARG A 170 23.36 2.37 -7.58
N LEU A 171 22.50 3.40 -7.52
CA LEU A 171 22.82 4.74 -8.03
C LEU A 171 24.05 5.36 -7.35
N PHE A 172 24.40 4.91 -6.14
CA PHE A 172 25.52 5.46 -5.38
C PHE A 172 26.74 4.52 -5.35
N THR A 173 26.62 3.29 -5.81
CA THR A 173 27.70 2.28 -5.75
C THR A 173 28.18 1.81 -7.13
N ASP A 174 27.40 2.02 -8.19
CA ASP A 174 27.74 1.65 -9.58
C ASP A 174 27.77 2.90 -10.46
N ASP A 175 28.97 3.48 -10.63
CA ASP A 175 29.20 4.70 -11.43
C ASP A 175 28.73 4.56 -12.88
N SER A 176 28.80 3.36 -13.46
CA SER A 176 28.44 3.12 -14.86
C SER A 176 26.92 3.19 -15.04
N TRP A 177 26.19 2.54 -14.14
CA TRP A 177 24.73 2.52 -14.14
C TRP A 177 24.15 3.87 -13.69
N GLN A 178 24.80 4.54 -12.74
CA GLN A 178 24.46 5.90 -12.34
C GLN A 178 24.52 6.86 -13.53
N LYS A 179 25.62 6.87 -14.29
CA LYS A 179 25.74 7.71 -15.50
C LYS A 179 24.65 7.40 -16.53
N TYR A 180 24.34 6.12 -16.73
CA TYR A 180 23.25 5.71 -17.63
C TYR A 180 21.89 6.29 -17.18
N LYS A 181 21.50 6.09 -15.92
CA LYS A 181 20.22 6.61 -15.39
C LYS A 181 20.19 8.14 -15.39
N VAL A 182 21.29 8.81 -15.03
CA VAL A 182 21.39 10.29 -15.06
C VAL A 182 21.24 10.85 -16.47
N ASN A 183 21.68 10.15 -17.51
CA ASN A 183 21.45 10.57 -18.89
C ASN A 183 19.97 10.57 -19.30
N LYS A 184 19.12 9.80 -18.60
CA LYS A 184 17.67 9.77 -18.81
C LYS A 184 16.94 10.88 -18.04
N VAL A 185 17.57 11.50 -17.04
CA VAL A 185 16.96 12.52 -16.17
C VAL A 185 16.54 13.75 -16.98
N ARG A 186 15.26 14.10 -16.87
CA ARG A 186 14.66 15.27 -17.53
C ARG A 186 14.65 16.50 -16.64
N ASN A 187 14.57 16.31 -15.32
CA ASN A 187 14.53 17.40 -14.37
C ASN A 187 15.93 18.04 -14.19
N PRO A 188 16.13 19.33 -14.57
CA PRO A 188 17.44 19.97 -14.49
C PRO A 188 17.95 20.12 -13.06
N VAL A 189 17.07 20.17 -12.05
CA VAL A 189 17.46 20.26 -10.64
C VAL A 189 18.05 18.92 -10.17
N VAL A 190 17.41 17.81 -10.52
CA VAL A 190 17.91 16.45 -10.21
C VAL A 190 19.20 16.19 -10.97
N LYS A 191 19.29 16.63 -12.23
CA LYS A 191 20.53 16.52 -13.01
C LYS A 191 21.69 17.31 -12.39
N ALA A 192 21.42 18.53 -11.91
CA ALA A 192 22.41 19.35 -11.21
C ALA A 192 22.88 18.73 -9.88
N PHE A 193 22.01 18.02 -9.16
CA PHE A 193 22.42 17.23 -7.99
C PHE A 193 23.53 16.23 -8.36
N TRP A 194 23.40 15.51 -9.46
CA TRP A 194 24.41 14.54 -9.89
C TRP A 194 25.68 15.20 -10.45
N GLU A 195 25.52 16.13 -11.40
CA GLU A 195 26.64 16.71 -12.15
C GLU A 195 27.43 17.76 -11.37
N LYS A 196 26.85 18.35 -10.32
CA LYS A 196 27.49 19.40 -9.51
C LYS A 196 27.68 18.94 -8.07
N GLU A 197 26.60 18.69 -7.34
CA GLU A 197 26.66 18.45 -5.89
C GLU A 197 27.37 17.12 -5.58
N MET A 198 26.90 16.00 -6.14
CA MET A 198 27.51 14.69 -5.95
C MET A 198 28.89 14.58 -6.61
N ALA A 199 29.09 15.21 -7.76
CA ALA A 199 30.40 15.27 -8.41
C ALA A 199 31.44 16.01 -7.54
N ALA A 200 31.05 17.11 -6.89
CA ALA A 200 31.92 17.90 -6.00
C ALA A 200 32.08 17.29 -4.60
N THR A 201 31.22 16.34 -4.20
CA THR A 201 31.32 15.66 -2.89
C THR A 201 32.62 14.85 -2.82
N GLY A 202 33.40 15.04 -1.76
CA GLY A 202 34.71 14.43 -1.60
C GLY A 202 34.66 12.90 -1.42
N ALA A 203 35.73 12.20 -1.80
CA ALA A 203 35.80 10.74 -1.74
C ALA A 203 35.58 10.18 -0.32
N ARG A 204 36.16 10.82 0.70
CA ARG A 204 35.99 10.41 2.11
C ARG A 204 34.53 10.49 2.55
N GLU A 205 33.86 11.57 2.19
CA GLU A 205 32.46 11.83 2.55
C GLU A 205 31.52 10.84 1.86
N LYS A 206 31.80 10.50 0.59
CA LYS A 206 31.11 9.42 -0.13
C LYS A 206 31.29 8.07 0.56
N GLN A 207 32.52 7.74 0.96
CA GLN A 207 32.86 6.48 1.65
C GLN A 207 32.16 6.34 3.01
N GLU A 208 31.87 7.44 3.70
CA GLU A 208 31.13 7.44 4.97
C GLU A 208 29.61 7.34 4.74
N MET A 209 29.06 8.18 3.84
CA MET A 209 27.61 8.32 3.67
C MET A 209 26.95 7.19 2.87
N ILE A 210 27.60 6.71 1.81
CA ILE A 210 26.98 5.74 0.88
C ILE A 210 26.73 4.38 1.54
N PRO A 211 27.67 3.81 2.33
CA PRO A 211 27.38 2.58 3.07
C PRO A 211 26.27 2.75 4.09
N TYR A 212 26.23 3.90 4.79
CA TYR A 212 25.17 4.19 5.77
C TYR A 212 23.79 4.27 5.13
N PHE A 213 23.69 4.93 3.97
CA PHE A 213 22.47 4.98 3.16
C PHE A 213 22.06 3.59 2.65
N SER A 214 23.00 2.85 2.05
CA SER A 214 22.75 1.53 1.49
C SER A 214 22.28 0.52 2.55
N ALA A 215 22.79 0.62 3.77
CA ALA A 215 22.39 -0.24 4.88
C ALA A 215 20.88 -0.16 5.22
N LYS A 216 20.21 0.96 4.92
CA LYS A 216 18.75 1.12 5.13
C LYS A 216 17.91 0.28 4.16
N PHE A 217 18.50 -0.12 3.04
CA PHE A 217 17.87 -0.99 2.04
C PHE A 217 18.17 -2.48 2.31
N GLY A 218 19.13 -2.78 3.19
CA GLY A 218 19.53 -4.14 3.54
C GLY A 218 18.34 -5.07 3.85
N PRO A 219 17.45 -4.72 4.81
CA PRO A 219 16.31 -5.55 5.16
C PRO A 219 15.36 -5.87 3.99
N PHE A 220 15.28 -4.97 3.01
CA PHE A 220 14.43 -5.10 1.83
C PHE A 220 15.07 -5.95 0.73
N ILE A 221 16.40 -5.91 0.60
CA ILE A 221 17.16 -6.62 -0.42
C ILE A 221 17.49 -8.04 0.02
N THR A 222 17.81 -8.26 1.29
CA THR A 222 18.22 -9.58 1.80
C THR A 222 17.04 -10.50 2.08
N ASN A 223 15.87 -9.95 2.40
CA ASN A 223 14.64 -10.72 2.51
C ASN A 223 14.07 -11.00 1.11
N ALA A 224 14.14 -12.25 0.67
CA ALA A 224 13.68 -12.66 -0.66
C ALA A 224 12.18 -12.40 -0.88
N GLN A 225 11.34 -12.55 0.16
CA GLN A 225 9.89 -12.32 0.05
C GLN A 225 9.60 -10.87 -0.28
N ILE A 226 10.18 -9.95 0.51
CA ILE A 226 10.04 -8.50 0.30
C ILE A 226 10.66 -8.09 -1.04
N ARG A 227 11.89 -8.54 -1.32
CA ARG A 227 12.60 -8.22 -2.56
C ARG A 227 11.80 -8.63 -3.80
N ASN A 228 11.17 -9.79 -3.78
CA ASN A 228 10.37 -10.27 -4.91
C ASN A 228 9.11 -9.45 -5.13
N ILE A 229 8.61 -8.72 -4.12
CA ILE A 229 7.44 -7.84 -4.25
C ILE A 229 7.88 -6.46 -4.77
N ILE A 230 8.79 -5.79 -4.07
CA ILE A 230 9.16 -4.40 -4.38
C ILE A 230 10.29 -4.26 -5.42
N GLY A 231 10.89 -5.38 -5.83
CA GLY A 231 11.95 -5.46 -6.83
C GLY A 231 11.47 -5.76 -8.25
N GLN A 232 10.16 -5.74 -8.49
CA GLN A 232 9.59 -5.84 -9.83
C GLN A 232 9.35 -4.44 -10.38
N THR A 233 9.81 -4.16 -11.60
CA THR A 233 9.69 -2.82 -12.22
C THR A 233 8.24 -2.43 -12.54
N LYS A 234 7.33 -3.40 -12.60
CA LYS A 234 5.89 -3.19 -12.80
C LYS A 234 5.09 -3.84 -11.68
N SER A 235 4.05 -3.17 -11.22
CA SER A 235 3.12 -3.75 -10.26
C SER A 235 2.25 -4.82 -10.90
N GLY A 236 1.90 -5.86 -10.13
CA GLY A 236 1.01 -6.93 -10.58
C GLY A 236 -0.44 -6.47 -10.74
N PHE A 237 -0.81 -5.36 -10.10
CA PHE A 237 -2.13 -4.74 -10.18
C PHE A 237 -2.04 -3.22 -9.96
N ASP A 238 -3.09 -2.51 -10.38
CA ASP A 238 -3.22 -1.05 -10.23
C ASP A 238 -4.38 -0.75 -9.28
N PHE A 239 -4.10 -0.18 -8.10
CA PHE A 239 -5.11 0.18 -7.10
C PHE A 239 -6.22 1.08 -7.66
N ARG A 240 -5.89 2.00 -8.57
CA ARG A 240 -6.88 2.90 -9.16
C ARG A 240 -7.86 2.12 -10.02
N LYS A 241 -7.35 1.21 -10.86
CA LYS A 241 -8.20 0.32 -11.67
C LYS A 241 -9.03 -0.63 -10.80
N VAL A 242 -8.46 -1.17 -9.72
CA VAL A 242 -9.20 -2.00 -8.77
C VAL A 242 -10.43 -1.26 -8.21
N MET A 243 -10.28 0.02 -7.86
CA MET A 243 -11.38 0.84 -7.37
C MET A 243 -12.38 1.22 -8.46
N ASP A 244 -11.88 1.70 -9.61
CA ASP A 244 -12.72 2.19 -10.72
C ASP A 244 -13.55 1.08 -11.37
N ASP A 245 -12.97 -0.12 -11.51
CA ASP A 245 -13.62 -1.28 -12.10
C ASP A 245 -14.40 -2.10 -11.05
N GLY A 246 -14.41 -1.66 -9.78
CA GLY A 246 -15.12 -2.34 -8.69
C GLY A 246 -14.62 -3.75 -8.40
N LYS A 247 -13.30 -4.00 -8.52
CA LYS A 247 -12.68 -5.31 -8.28
C LYS A 247 -12.61 -5.68 -6.80
N ILE A 248 -12.20 -6.92 -6.54
CA ILE A 248 -12.10 -7.51 -5.20
C ILE A 248 -10.62 -7.76 -4.91
N LEU A 249 -10.02 -6.93 -4.06
CA LEU A 249 -8.63 -7.07 -3.63
C LEU A 249 -8.59 -7.67 -2.22
N LEU A 250 -7.96 -8.83 -2.08
CA LEU A 250 -7.74 -9.51 -0.80
C LEU A 250 -6.22 -9.53 -0.56
N CYS A 251 -5.78 -8.86 0.50
CA CYS A 251 -4.38 -8.74 0.90
C CYS A 251 -4.16 -9.28 2.30
#